data_AF-A0A1I0T4Q8-F1
#
_entry.id   AF-A0A1I0T4Q8-F1
#
_cell.length_a   1.000
_cell.length_b   1.000
_cell.length_c   1.000
_cell.angle_alpha   90.00
_cell.angle_beta   90.00
_cell.angle_gamma   90.00
#
_symmetry.space_group_name_H-M   'P 1'
#
loop_
_entity.id
_entity.type
_entity.pdbx_description
1 polymer ?
#
loop_
_entity_poly.entity_id
_entity_poly.type
_entity_poly.pdbx_seq_one_letter_code
_entity_poly.pdbx_strand_id
1 'polypeptide(L)'
;MLKRINWSTIFTGFAWLISLAGVVVLLSFINVKKQTVKCKDVKILIPGADNFIEREEIDAILKEDQGVLLGRNLENINIHNIEKKLQSNPYIGFAKVYVDMDGVLHIEVKQRQPILRILNENGQDFYIDNDGLKMPISSNFTANVLVATGHITEIFGSRVDTLRTQLARDLYKTAQFIKKDTLWDSQIEQIVVDQKNDIELIPRVGNQRIILGNADSLEKKMTNLLLFYKKAMPQVGWDTYRTINIKYTNQIVCERRDSTELAKKAKTISAADSLRIQRSVTDSLIRSTIVAAMDDRPEADEPKKTEVRKVEPKKVVEKKTEPKKAEPKKTTPVKTASTKPVVTSATKPKDTKSADKKEKPKQTVTTLPKPAKSAAQLKKEIEAREKEIKALEKQYKTQQN
;
A
#
# COMPACT_ATOMS: atom_id res chain seq x y z
N MET A 1 -76.39 38.75 27.84
CA MET A 1 -76.49 37.28 27.98
C MET A 1 -75.09 36.67 27.91
N LEU A 2 -74.41 36.40 29.03
CA LEU A 2 -73.01 35.87 29.02
C LEU A 2 -72.75 34.68 29.96
N LYS A 3 -73.76 34.18 30.69
CA LYS A 3 -73.64 32.97 31.53
C LYS A 3 -73.89 31.66 30.73
N ARG A 4 -73.00 31.33 29.79
CA ARG A 4 -72.86 29.95 29.24
C ARG A 4 -71.58 29.67 28.44
N ILE A 5 -70.57 30.55 28.52
CA ILE A 5 -69.26 30.33 27.88
C ILE A 5 -68.40 29.45 28.80
N ASN A 6 -67.94 28.30 28.29
CA ASN A 6 -67.00 27.43 28.99
C ASN A 6 -65.60 28.05 28.97
N TRP A 7 -65.34 28.95 29.93
CA TRP A 7 -64.09 29.72 29.99
C TRP A 7 -62.85 28.83 30.07
N SER A 8 -62.94 27.69 30.77
CA SER A 8 -61.88 26.66 30.83
C SER A 8 -61.44 26.18 29.44
N THR A 9 -62.38 25.86 28.53
CA THR A 9 -62.04 25.39 27.17
C THR A 9 -61.47 26.48 26.26
N ILE A 10 -61.74 27.76 26.56
CA ILE A 10 -61.10 28.89 25.87
C ILE A 10 -59.66 29.06 26.37
N PHE A 11 -59.43 29.00 27.68
CA PHE A 11 -58.09 29.12 28.25
C PHE A 11 -57.17 27.96 27.84
N THR A 12 -57.67 26.72 27.79
CA THR A 12 -56.87 25.60 27.27
C THR A 12 -56.58 25.76 25.77
N GLY A 13 -57.55 26.19 24.97
CA GLY A 13 -57.33 26.51 23.55
C GLY A 13 -56.27 27.59 23.33
N PHE A 14 -56.30 28.66 24.13
CA PHE A 14 -55.32 29.75 24.06
C PHE A 14 -53.93 29.32 24.54
N ALA A 15 -53.85 28.48 25.57
CA ALA A 15 -52.59 27.89 26.04
C ALA A 15 -51.97 26.96 24.99
N TRP A 16 -52.79 26.15 24.28
CA TRP A 16 -52.34 25.34 23.15
C TRP A 16 -51.84 26.21 21.98
N LEU A 17 -52.53 27.31 21.67
CA LEU A 17 -52.09 28.25 20.62
C LEU A 17 -50.73 28.90 20.96
N ILE A 18 -50.55 29.34 22.20
CA ILE A 18 -49.27 29.91 22.69
C ILE A 18 -48.16 28.85 22.67
N SER A 19 -48.44 27.62 23.10
CA SER A 19 -47.49 26.51 23.05
C SER A 19 -47.03 26.21 21.62
N LEU A 20 -47.98 26.12 20.68
CA LEU A 20 -47.70 25.90 19.26
C LEU A 20 -46.85 27.04 18.67
N ALA A 21 -47.19 28.30 18.97
CA ALA A 21 -46.41 29.46 18.54
C ALA A 21 -44.98 29.45 19.11
N GLY A 22 -44.81 29.08 20.38
CA GLY A 22 -43.51 28.92 21.03
C GLY A 22 -42.63 27.86 20.33
N VAL A 23 -43.21 26.71 19.98
CA VAL A 23 -42.52 25.66 19.22
C VAL A 23 -42.08 26.15 17.83
N VAL A 24 -42.95 26.88 17.11
CA VAL A 24 -42.60 27.46 15.80
C VAL A 24 -41.45 28.48 15.90
N VAL A 25 -41.45 29.34 16.92
CA VAL A 25 -40.37 30.30 17.16
C VAL A 25 -39.05 29.59 17.49
N LEU A 26 -39.08 28.56 18.34
CA LEU A 26 -37.91 27.74 18.68
C LEU A 26 -37.31 27.05 17.44
N LEU A 27 -38.15 26.41 16.61
CA LEU A 27 -37.70 25.77 15.37
C LEU A 27 -37.11 26.78 14.37
N SER A 28 -37.70 27.97 14.26
CA SER A 28 -37.18 29.04 13.41
C SER A 28 -35.80 29.53 13.87
N PHE A 29 -35.61 29.74 15.17
CA PHE A 29 -34.31 30.10 15.75
C PHE A 29 -33.24 29.02 15.54
N ILE A 30 -33.61 27.74 15.60
CA ILE A 30 -32.70 26.62 15.31
C ILE A 30 -32.24 26.67 13.84
N ASN A 31 -33.15 26.92 12.89
CA ASN A 31 -32.77 27.07 11.48
C ASN A 31 -31.83 28.26 11.25
N VAL A 32 -32.17 29.46 11.75
CA VAL A 32 -31.32 30.65 11.58
C VAL A 32 -29.90 30.46 12.18
N LYS A 33 -29.78 29.73 13.29
CA LYS A 33 -28.47 29.39 13.85
C LYS A 33 -27.71 28.34 13.03
N LYS A 34 -28.38 27.38 12.37
CA LYS A 34 -27.73 26.46 11.42
C LYS A 34 -27.22 27.19 10.17
N GLN A 35 -28.02 28.11 9.63
CA GLN A 35 -27.71 28.91 8.43
C GLN A 35 -26.47 29.82 8.59
N THR A 36 -25.92 29.97 9.79
CA THR A 36 -24.82 30.89 10.09
C THR A 36 -23.54 30.21 10.58
N VAL A 37 -23.51 28.87 10.73
CA VAL A 37 -22.27 28.15 11.06
C VAL A 37 -21.40 28.00 9.81
N LYS A 38 -20.20 28.59 9.86
CA LYS A 38 -19.15 28.44 8.85
C LYS A 38 -18.20 27.29 9.21
N CYS A 39 -17.64 26.65 8.20
CA CYS A 39 -16.51 25.74 8.37
C CYS A 39 -15.30 26.53 8.92
N LYS A 40 -14.83 26.18 10.13
CA LYS A 40 -13.69 26.82 10.82
C LYS A 40 -12.37 26.10 10.56
N ASP A 41 -12.41 24.78 10.46
CA ASP A 41 -11.26 23.87 10.46
C ASP A 41 -11.62 22.54 9.78
N VAL A 42 -10.62 21.81 9.27
CA VAL A 42 -10.78 20.52 8.59
C VAL A 42 -9.79 19.50 9.17
N LYS A 43 -10.31 18.43 9.79
CA LYS A 43 -9.52 17.39 10.46
C LYS A 43 -9.59 16.09 9.69
N ILE A 44 -8.49 15.76 9.01
CA ILE A 44 -8.30 14.52 8.24
C ILE A 44 -7.62 13.47 9.12
N LEU A 45 -8.31 12.36 9.37
CA LEU A 45 -7.82 11.16 10.06
C LEU A 45 -7.63 10.02 9.06
N ILE A 46 -6.41 9.49 8.97
CA ILE A 46 -6.07 8.32 8.15
C ILE A 46 -5.59 7.20 9.09
N PRO A 47 -6.46 6.31 9.58
CA PRO A 47 -6.03 5.18 10.39
C PRO A 47 -5.31 4.12 9.54
N GLY A 48 -4.07 3.79 9.91
CA GLY A 48 -3.26 2.75 9.27
C GLY A 48 -1.75 2.94 9.53
N ALA A 49 -0.95 2.00 9.04
CA ALA A 49 0.50 2.14 8.91
C ALA A 49 0.96 2.12 7.42
N ASP A 50 0.08 1.70 6.52
CA ASP A 50 0.25 1.81 5.07
C ASP A 50 0.10 3.27 4.62
N ASN A 51 0.94 3.73 3.69
CA ASN A 51 0.95 5.12 3.22
C ASN A 51 0.57 5.23 1.74
N PHE A 52 -0.55 4.63 1.34
CA PHE A 52 -1.04 4.73 -0.04
C PHE A 52 -1.49 6.14 -0.41
N ILE A 53 -2.00 6.90 0.57
CA ILE A 53 -2.53 8.27 0.43
C ILE A 53 -2.01 9.15 1.56
N GLU A 54 -1.51 10.33 1.21
CA GLU A 54 -1.08 11.35 2.17
C GLU A 54 -2.20 12.39 2.42
N ARG A 55 -2.10 13.15 3.51
CA ARG A 55 -3.11 14.19 3.84
C ARG A 55 -3.20 15.22 2.72
N GLU A 56 -2.06 15.54 2.12
CA GLU A 56 -1.84 16.49 1.05
C GLU A 56 -2.59 16.10 -0.23
N GLU A 57 -2.71 14.80 -0.53
CA GLU A 57 -3.49 14.27 -1.65
C GLU A 57 -5.00 14.41 -1.40
N ILE A 58 -5.46 14.09 -0.19
CA ILE A 58 -6.86 14.33 0.23
C ILE A 58 -7.19 15.82 0.13
N ASP A 59 -6.31 16.68 0.63
CA ASP A 59 -6.43 18.13 0.56
C ASP A 59 -6.48 18.65 -0.89
N ALA A 60 -5.73 18.04 -1.81
CA ALA A 60 -5.78 18.36 -3.24
C ALA A 60 -7.11 17.95 -3.87
N ILE A 61 -7.60 16.73 -3.57
CA ILE A 61 -8.90 16.21 -4.04
C ILE A 61 -10.06 17.09 -3.56
N LEU A 62 -10.02 17.56 -2.31
CA LEU A 62 -11.02 18.48 -1.74
C LEU A 62 -10.99 19.85 -2.43
N LYS A 63 -9.80 20.38 -2.71
CA LYS A 63 -9.60 21.66 -3.40
C LYS A 63 -10.04 21.60 -4.87
N GLU A 64 -9.86 20.47 -5.54
CA GLU A 64 -10.34 20.26 -6.92
C GLU A 64 -11.87 20.21 -7.00
N ASP A 65 -12.53 19.48 -6.09
CA ASP A 65 -13.97 19.21 -6.16
C ASP A 65 -14.84 20.32 -5.56
N GLN A 66 -14.42 20.89 -4.42
CA GLN A 66 -15.19 21.89 -3.67
C GLN A 66 -14.52 23.25 -3.56
N GLY A 67 -13.24 23.38 -3.93
CA GLY A 67 -12.46 24.60 -3.71
C GLY A 67 -12.08 24.79 -2.24
N VAL A 68 -11.97 26.04 -1.79
CA VAL A 68 -11.64 26.35 -0.39
C VAL A 68 -12.87 26.10 0.49
N LEU A 69 -12.81 25.05 1.31
CA LEU A 69 -13.86 24.68 2.27
C LEU A 69 -13.89 25.60 3.50
N LEU A 70 -12.72 26.09 3.95
CA LEU A 70 -12.59 27.00 5.09
C LEU A 70 -13.35 28.31 4.86
N GLY A 71 -14.14 28.73 5.85
CA GLY A 71 -14.96 29.94 5.79
C GLY A 71 -16.27 29.81 4.99
N ARG A 72 -16.49 28.72 4.23
CA ARG A 72 -17.78 28.46 3.56
C ARG A 72 -18.87 28.14 4.60
N ASN A 73 -20.10 28.54 4.32
CA ASN A 73 -21.27 28.15 5.12
C ASN A 73 -21.51 26.63 5.02
N LEU A 74 -21.77 25.96 6.14
CA LEU A 74 -21.86 24.49 6.16
C LEU A 74 -22.98 23.92 5.27
N GLU A 75 -24.11 24.62 5.17
CA GLU A 75 -25.24 24.22 4.31
C GLU A 75 -24.88 24.17 2.82
N ASN A 76 -23.80 24.86 2.42
CA ASN A 76 -23.26 24.86 1.05
C ASN A 76 -22.11 23.84 0.86
N ILE A 77 -21.87 22.95 1.83
CA ILE A 77 -20.88 21.86 1.75
C ILE A 77 -21.66 20.54 1.61
N ASN A 78 -21.68 19.98 0.40
CA ASN A 78 -22.31 18.68 0.17
C ASN A 78 -21.37 17.54 0.64
N ILE A 79 -21.50 17.19 1.92
CA ILE A 79 -20.80 16.10 2.60
C ILE A 79 -20.80 14.81 1.75
N HIS A 80 -21.96 14.43 1.20
CA HIS A 80 -22.12 13.19 0.45
C HIS A 80 -21.42 13.20 -0.93
N ASN A 81 -21.28 14.37 -1.55
CA ASN A 81 -20.43 14.52 -2.74
C ASN A 81 -18.95 14.37 -2.39
N ILE A 82 -18.51 14.93 -1.25
CA ILE A 82 -17.13 14.77 -0.77
C ILE A 82 -16.83 13.29 -0.50
N GLU A 83 -17.71 12.57 0.19
CA GLU A 83 -17.55 11.12 0.42
C GLU A 83 -17.42 10.35 -0.90
N LYS A 84 -18.29 10.62 -1.88
CA LYS A 84 -18.23 10.00 -3.22
C LYS A 84 -16.96 10.35 -3.99
N LYS A 85 -16.49 11.60 -3.91
CA LYS A 85 -15.24 12.04 -4.55
C LYS A 85 -14.04 11.35 -3.92
N LEU A 86 -13.97 11.28 -2.60
CA LEU A 86 -12.92 10.54 -1.88
C LEU A 86 -12.95 9.05 -2.24
N GLN A 87 -14.13 8.40 -2.20
CA GLN A 87 -14.31 7.00 -2.60
C GLN A 87 -14.04 6.73 -4.10
N SER A 88 -13.90 7.77 -4.94
CA SER A 88 -13.47 7.63 -6.34
C SER A 88 -11.96 7.47 -6.52
N ASN A 89 -11.16 7.80 -5.50
CA ASN A 89 -9.73 7.47 -5.46
C ASN A 89 -9.57 5.95 -5.26
N PRO A 90 -8.84 5.24 -6.14
CA PRO A 90 -8.77 3.78 -6.10
C PRO A 90 -8.02 3.24 -4.87
N TYR A 91 -7.27 4.06 -4.13
CA TYR A 91 -6.62 3.66 -2.87
C TYR A 91 -7.56 3.75 -1.65
N ILE A 92 -8.70 4.44 -1.77
CA ILE A 92 -9.71 4.54 -0.70
C ILE A 92 -10.62 3.32 -0.75
N GLY A 93 -10.74 2.63 0.40
CA GLY A 93 -11.72 1.56 0.61
C GLY A 93 -13.02 2.11 1.18
N PHE A 94 -12.92 3.01 2.15
CA PHE A 94 -14.06 3.67 2.76
C PHE A 94 -13.68 5.09 3.21
N ALA A 95 -14.54 6.06 2.96
CA ALA A 95 -14.42 7.42 3.49
C ALA A 95 -15.75 7.86 4.09
N LYS A 96 -15.68 8.47 5.27
CA LYS A 96 -16.80 8.98 6.05
C LYS A 96 -16.53 10.44 6.40
N VAL A 97 -17.51 11.30 6.17
CA VAL A 97 -17.37 12.74 6.41
C VAL A 97 -18.53 13.24 7.26
N TYR A 98 -18.23 14.01 8.29
CA TYR A 98 -19.22 14.60 9.18
C TYR A 98 -18.77 15.97 9.67
N VAL A 99 -19.68 16.73 10.27
CA VAL A 99 -19.41 18.08 10.77
C VAL A 99 -19.89 18.20 12.21
N ASP A 100 -19.01 18.67 13.08
CA ASP A 100 -19.32 18.93 14.47
C ASP A 100 -20.07 20.25 14.65
N MET A 101 -20.81 20.40 15.75
CA MET A 101 -21.61 21.61 16.05
C MET A 101 -20.74 22.88 16.15
N ASP A 102 -19.44 22.73 16.43
CA ASP A 102 -18.47 23.82 16.40
C ASP A 102 -18.09 24.29 14.98
N GLY A 103 -18.54 23.61 13.93
CA GLY A 103 -18.19 23.93 12.54
C GLY A 103 -16.82 23.38 12.10
N VAL A 104 -16.39 22.26 12.67
CA VAL A 104 -15.19 21.53 12.22
C VAL A 104 -15.63 20.39 11.30
N LEU A 105 -15.03 20.30 10.11
CA LEU A 105 -15.25 19.21 9.16
C LEU A 105 -14.32 18.04 9.49
N HIS A 106 -14.88 16.91 9.88
CA HIS A 106 -14.14 15.68 10.18
C HIS A 106 -14.20 14.73 8.98
N ILE A 107 -13.02 14.26 8.56
CA ILE A 107 -12.84 13.40 7.39
C ILE A 107 -12.06 12.16 7.84
N GLU A 108 -12.72 11.00 7.84
CA GLU A 108 -12.16 9.71 8.25
C GLU A 108 -11.97 8.83 7.00
N VAL A 109 -10.73 8.51 6.64
CA VAL A 109 -10.38 7.78 5.41
C VAL A 109 -9.68 6.47 5.73
N LYS A 110 -10.38 5.35 5.50
CA LYS A 110 -9.81 4.01 5.55
C LYS A 110 -9.28 3.62 4.16
N GLN A 111 -7.96 3.48 4.09
CA GLN A 111 -7.25 3.00 2.90
C GLN A 111 -7.59 1.52 2.60
N ARG A 112 -7.45 1.10 1.34
CA ARG A 112 -7.50 -0.32 0.96
C ARG A 112 -6.30 -1.06 1.49
N GLN A 113 -6.51 -2.33 1.85
CA GLN A 113 -5.45 -3.23 2.30
C GLN A 113 -5.27 -4.32 1.24
N PRO A 114 -4.19 -4.29 0.45
CA PRO A 114 -3.88 -5.36 -0.49
C PRO A 114 -3.48 -6.65 0.24
N ILE A 115 -3.76 -7.80 -0.38
CA ILE A 115 -3.27 -9.11 0.08
C ILE A 115 -2.39 -9.84 -0.95
N LEU A 116 -2.49 -9.43 -2.21
CA LEU A 116 -1.80 -10.05 -3.34
C LEU A 116 -1.44 -8.99 -4.38
N ARG A 117 -0.20 -8.96 -4.83
CA ARG A 117 0.23 -8.24 -6.04
C ARG A 117 0.22 -9.20 -7.22
N ILE A 118 -0.29 -8.80 -8.37
CA ILE A 118 -0.22 -9.56 -9.63
C ILE A 118 0.67 -8.80 -10.61
N LEU A 119 1.73 -9.45 -11.06
CA LEU A 119 2.44 -9.09 -12.29
C LEU A 119 1.96 -10.07 -13.36
N ASN A 120 1.19 -9.56 -14.33
CA ASN A 120 0.61 -10.40 -15.38
C ASN A 120 1.55 -10.57 -16.58
N GLU A 121 1.25 -11.53 -17.46
CA GLU A 121 2.11 -11.83 -18.62
C GLU A 121 2.21 -10.66 -19.61
N ASN A 122 1.21 -9.78 -19.62
CA ASN A 122 1.20 -8.54 -20.42
C ASN A 122 2.06 -7.41 -19.82
N GLY A 123 2.78 -7.66 -18.72
CA GLY A 123 3.61 -6.66 -18.03
C GLY A 123 2.82 -5.61 -17.24
N GLN A 124 1.52 -5.83 -16.98
CA GLN A 124 0.76 -5.01 -16.04
C GLN A 124 1.02 -5.45 -14.60
N ASP A 125 1.03 -4.48 -13.69
CA ASP A 125 1.23 -4.67 -12.25
C ASP A 125 0.09 -3.98 -11.49
N PHE A 126 -0.55 -4.71 -10.58
CA PHE A 126 -1.68 -4.25 -9.78
C PHE A 126 -1.82 -5.09 -8.50
N TYR A 127 -2.49 -4.56 -7.49
CA TYR A 127 -2.85 -5.33 -6.29
C TYR A 127 -4.31 -5.81 -6.33
N ILE A 128 -4.62 -6.80 -5.50
CA ILE A 128 -5.98 -7.20 -5.11
C ILE A 128 -6.12 -6.97 -3.60
N ASP A 129 -7.22 -6.32 -3.20
CA ASP A 129 -7.54 -6.03 -1.81
C ASP A 129 -8.28 -7.16 -1.06
N ASN A 130 -8.47 -6.97 0.25
CA ASN A 130 -9.22 -7.86 1.13
C ASN A 130 -10.68 -8.14 0.70
N ASP A 131 -11.26 -7.34 -0.20
CA ASP A 131 -12.62 -7.49 -0.72
C ASP A 131 -12.64 -8.18 -2.10
N GLY A 132 -11.47 -8.54 -2.64
CA GLY A 132 -11.32 -9.15 -3.97
C GLY A 132 -11.44 -8.15 -5.13
N LEU A 133 -11.17 -6.87 -4.87
CA LEU A 133 -11.18 -5.82 -5.90
C LEU A 133 -9.75 -5.45 -6.30
N LYS A 134 -9.54 -5.21 -7.60
CA LYS A 134 -8.25 -4.81 -8.16
C LYS A 134 -8.00 -3.32 -7.90
N MET A 135 -6.79 -2.96 -7.48
CA MET A 135 -6.34 -1.58 -7.25
C MET A 135 -4.95 -1.36 -7.90
N PRO A 136 -4.63 -0.15 -8.38
CA PRO A 136 -3.34 0.13 -9.01
C PRO A 136 -2.18 0.13 -7.98
N ILE A 137 -0.95 0.09 -8.48
CA ILE A 137 0.25 0.43 -7.71
C ILE A 137 0.34 1.95 -7.50
N SER A 138 0.59 2.37 -6.25
CA SER A 138 0.93 3.75 -5.91
C SER A 138 2.42 4.01 -6.14
N SER A 139 2.77 5.23 -6.54
CA SER A 139 4.15 5.72 -6.57
C SER A 139 4.74 5.94 -5.17
N ASN A 140 3.88 6.14 -4.17
CA ASN A 140 4.27 6.64 -2.86
C ASN A 140 4.58 5.49 -1.89
N PHE A 141 3.95 4.33 -2.09
CA PHE A 141 4.05 3.18 -1.19
C PHE A 141 3.91 1.84 -1.93
N THR A 142 4.75 0.88 -1.54
CA THR A 142 4.69 -0.53 -1.95
C THR A 142 4.38 -1.37 -0.73
N ALA A 143 3.24 -2.07 -0.73
CA ALA A 143 2.86 -2.94 0.36
C ALA A 143 3.66 -4.26 0.34
N ASN A 144 3.98 -4.77 1.52
CA ASN A 144 4.60 -6.07 1.71
C ASN A 144 3.51 -7.17 1.70
N VAL A 145 3.23 -7.69 0.50
CA VAL A 145 2.20 -8.70 0.23
C VAL A 145 2.77 -9.80 -0.66
N LEU A 146 2.10 -10.97 -0.69
CA LEU A 146 2.47 -12.03 -1.63
C LEU A 146 2.43 -11.52 -3.07
N VAL A 147 3.33 -12.03 -3.91
CA VAL A 147 3.42 -11.65 -5.32
C VAL A 147 3.07 -12.85 -6.19
N ALA A 148 2.04 -12.74 -7.03
CA ALA A 148 1.71 -13.68 -8.09
C ALA A 148 2.32 -13.24 -9.42
N THR A 149 2.90 -14.21 -10.14
CA THR A 149 3.69 -14.00 -11.37
C THR A 149 3.48 -15.16 -12.36
N GLY A 150 3.83 -14.97 -13.63
CA GLY A 150 3.79 -16.04 -14.65
C GLY A 150 2.64 -15.90 -15.63
N HIS A 151 2.10 -17.02 -16.12
CA HIS A 151 1.04 -17.08 -17.13
C HIS A 151 -0.33 -16.69 -16.52
N ILE A 152 -0.48 -15.40 -16.24
CA ILE A 152 -1.68 -14.79 -15.66
C ILE A 152 -2.31 -13.87 -16.70
N THR A 153 -3.55 -14.18 -17.08
CA THR A 153 -4.31 -13.49 -18.14
C THR A 153 -5.33 -12.46 -17.61
N GLU A 154 -5.37 -12.22 -16.29
CA GLU A 154 -6.21 -11.19 -15.69
C GLU A 154 -5.70 -9.79 -16.08
N ILE A 155 -6.58 -8.98 -16.66
CA ILE A 155 -6.27 -7.61 -17.10
C ILE A 155 -6.74 -6.60 -16.07
N PHE A 156 -5.88 -5.64 -15.73
CA PHE A 156 -6.27 -4.45 -14.99
C PHE A 156 -6.80 -3.38 -15.95
N GLY A 157 -8.04 -2.94 -15.71
CA GLY A 157 -8.66 -1.81 -16.41
C GLY A 157 -8.39 -0.49 -15.66
N SER A 158 -8.81 0.64 -16.23
CA SER A 158 -8.54 1.98 -15.67
C SER A 158 -9.30 2.34 -14.37
N ARG A 159 -9.87 1.36 -13.67
CA ARG A 159 -10.69 1.54 -12.44
C ARG A 159 -10.60 0.30 -11.55
N VAL A 160 -10.99 0.50 -10.29
CA VAL A 160 -11.30 -0.61 -9.36
C VAL A 160 -12.34 -1.53 -10.01
N ASP A 161 -12.01 -2.82 -10.14
CA ASP A 161 -12.78 -3.83 -10.86
C ASP A 161 -12.64 -5.20 -10.17
N THR A 162 -13.67 -6.02 -10.32
CA THR A 162 -13.74 -7.41 -9.82
C THR A 162 -12.79 -8.36 -10.56
N LEU A 163 -12.49 -9.51 -9.95
CA LEU A 163 -11.69 -10.57 -10.58
C LEU A 163 -12.47 -11.30 -11.67
N ARG A 164 -12.04 -11.16 -12.93
CA ARG A 164 -12.79 -11.63 -14.10
C ARG A 164 -12.51 -13.09 -14.41
N THR A 165 -11.24 -13.48 -14.43
CA THR A 165 -10.78 -14.84 -14.67
C THR A 165 -10.98 -15.74 -13.44
N GLN A 166 -11.12 -17.05 -13.68
CA GLN A 166 -11.18 -18.03 -12.59
C GLN A 166 -9.82 -18.17 -11.90
N LEU A 167 -8.72 -18.11 -12.66
CA LEU A 167 -7.35 -18.11 -12.13
C LEU A 167 -7.13 -16.98 -11.11
N ALA A 168 -7.55 -15.74 -11.39
CA ALA A 168 -7.42 -14.64 -10.44
C ALA A 168 -8.23 -14.89 -9.15
N ARG A 169 -9.45 -15.43 -9.25
CA ARG A 169 -10.26 -15.80 -8.08
C ARG A 169 -9.61 -16.91 -7.25
N ASP A 170 -8.94 -17.85 -7.88
CA ASP A 170 -8.27 -18.96 -7.19
C ASP A 170 -6.91 -18.55 -6.60
N LEU A 171 -6.16 -17.67 -7.26
CA LEU A 171 -5.00 -16.98 -6.68
C LEU A 171 -5.40 -16.15 -5.44
N TYR A 172 -6.50 -15.39 -5.53
CA TYR A 172 -7.04 -14.59 -4.41
C TYR A 172 -7.42 -15.46 -3.20
N LYS A 173 -8.17 -16.57 -3.40
CA LYS A 173 -8.45 -17.55 -2.34
C LYS A 173 -7.19 -18.12 -1.72
N THR A 174 -6.18 -18.43 -2.55
CA THR A 174 -4.91 -19.01 -2.10
C THR A 174 -4.15 -18.00 -1.24
N ALA A 175 -4.04 -16.75 -1.68
CA ALA A 175 -3.43 -15.66 -0.91
C ALA A 175 -4.17 -15.40 0.41
N GLN A 176 -5.51 -15.37 0.40
CA GLN A 176 -6.32 -15.20 1.61
C GLN A 176 -6.18 -16.37 2.60
N PHE A 177 -6.08 -17.61 2.10
CA PHE A 177 -5.82 -18.78 2.94
C PHE A 177 -4.42 -18.69 3.59
N ILE A 178 -3.40 -18.31 2.82
CA ILE A 178 -2.03 -18.14 3.31
C ILE A 178 -1.96 -17.02 4.35
N LYS A 179 -2.48 -15.83 4.05
CA LYS A 179 -2.47 -14.64 4.93
C LYS A 179 -3.18 -14.86 6.27
N LYS A 180 -4.09 -15.85 6.35
CA LYS A 180 -4.83 -16.21 7.56
C LYS A 180 -4.03 -17.09 8.55
N ASP A 181 -2.99 -17.78 8.08
CA ASP A 181 -2.20 -18.72 8.87
C ASP A 181 -0.76 -18.21 9.02
N THR A 182 -0.32 -17.96 10.27
CA THR A 182 1.00 -17.39 10.55
C THR A 182 2.17 -18.28 10.15
N LEU A 183 1.97 -19.60 10.02
CA LEU A 183 2.98 -20.49 9.47
C LEU A 183 3.09 -20.31 7.95
N TRP A 184 1.97 -20.26 7.23
CA TRP A 184 2.00 -20.12 5.77
C TRP A 184 2.41 -18.72 5.33
N ASP A 185 1.95 -17.68 6.01
CA ASP A 185 2.31 -16.27 5.73
C ASP A 185 3.81 -15.97 5.96
N SER A 186 4.47 -16.69 6.87
CA SER A 186 5.93 -16.59 7.07
C SER A 186 6.75 -17.53 6.19
N GLN A 187 6.13 -18.54 5.59
CA GLN A 187 6.79 -19.59 4.82
C GLN A 187 6.64 -19.43 3.29
N ILE A 188 5.72 -18.62 2.77
CA ILE A 188 5.45 -18.48 1.32
C ILE A 188 5.59 -17.01 0.88
N GLU A 189 6.56 -16.74 0.00
CA GLU A 189 6.84 -15.38 -0.48
C GLU A 189 6.11 -15.05 -1.78
N GLN A 190 6.14 -16.00 -2.73
CA GLN A 190 5.76 -15.79 -4.12
C GLN A 190 4.89 -16.93 -4.62
N ILE A 191 3.93 -16.59 -5.46
CA ILE A 191 3.11 -17.50 -6.22
C ILE A 191 3.52 -17.39 -7.70
N VAL A 192 3.66 -18.53 -8.37
CA VAL A 192 3.95 -18.62 -9.80
C VAL A 192 2.84 -19.40 -10.47
N VAL A 193 2.42 -18.98 -11.67
CA VAL A 193 1.49 -19.74 -12.51
C VAL A 193 2.25 -20.28 -13.73
N ASP A 194 2.31 -21.61 -13.84
CA ASP A 194 2.87 -22.31 -15.01
C ASP A 194 1.97 -22.15 -16.24
N GLN A 195 2.50 -22.42 -17.44
CA GLN A 195 1.78 -22.42 -18.71
C GLN A 195 0.53 -23.32 -18.71
N LYS A 196 0.47 -24.33 -17.82
CA LYS A 196 -0.70 -25.20 -17.62
C LYS A 196 -1.81 -24.56 -16.77
N ASN A 197 -1.62 -23.32 -16.31
CA ASN A 197 -2.42 -22.63 -15.31
C ASN A 197 -2.43 -23.31 -13.93
N ASP A 198 -1.40 -24.12 -13.64
CA ASP A 198 -1.17 -24.67 -12.31
C ASP A 198 -0.48 -23.64 -11.42
N ILE A 199 -1.05 -23.39 -10.25
CA ILE A 199 -0.52 -22.54 -9.18
C ILE A 199 0.62 -23.28 -8.48
N GLU A 200 1.74 -22.59 -8.34
CA GLU A 200 2.94 -23.05 -7.66
C GLU A 200 3.33 -22.06 -6.55
N LEU A 201 3.67 -22.58 -5.37
CA LEU A 201 4.09 -21.78 -4.22
C LEU A 201 5.61 -21.84 -4.07
N ILE A 202 6.24 -20.69 -3.88
CA ILE A 202 7.68 -20.54 -3.66
C ILE A 202 7.91 -20.24 -2.18
N PRO A 203 8.54 -21.17 -1.43
CA PRO A 203 8.75 -20.99 0.00
C PRO A 203 9.95 -20.10 0.33
N ARG A 204 9.89 -19.41 1.47
CA ARG A 204 11.01 -18.66 2.07
C ARG A 204 12.19 -19.57 2.43
N VAL A 205 11.91 -20.80 2.86
CA VAL A 205 12.91 -21.77 3.32
C VAL A 205 13.06 -22.93 2.35
N GLY A 206 14.27 -23.08 1.81
CA GLY A 206 14.65 -24.13 0.87
C GLY A 206 14.63 -23.66 -0.60
N ASN A 207 14.73 -24.61 -1.53
CA ASN A 207 14.80 -24.36 -2.98
C ASN A 207 13.83 -25.27 -3.76
N GLN A 208 12.72 -25.67 -3.12
CA GLN A 208 11.70 -26.58 -3.64
C GLN A 208 10.48 -25.83 -4.14
N ARG A 209 10.01 -26.16 -5.35
CA ARG A 209 8.79 -25.60 -5.97
C ARG A 209 7.57 -26.43 -5.57
N ILE A 210 6.53 -25.82 -5.00
CA ILE A 210 5.39 -26.54 -4.44
C ILE A 210 4.19 -26.42 -5.38
N ILE A 211 3.88 -27.45 -6.16
CA ILE A 211 2.75 -27.42 -7.11
C ILE A 211 1.45 -27.69 -6.37
N LEU A 212 0.62 -26.65 -6.22
CA LEU A 212 -0.72 -26.68 -5.62
C LEU A 212 -1.79 -27.01 -6.68
N GLY A 213 -1.55 -26.58 -7.91
CA GLY A 213 -2.48 -26.71 -9.03
C GLY A 213 -3.61 -25.69 -8.96
N ASN A 214 -4.79 -26.09 -8.52
CA ASN A 214 -5.96 -25.24 -8.36
C ASN A 214 -6.28 -24.97 -6.88
N ALA A 215 -7.05 -23.91 -6.60
CA ALA A 215 -7.44 -23.53 -5.24
C ALA A 215 -8.65 -24.32 -4.67
N ASP A 216 -8.82 -25.58 -5.08
CA ASP A 216 -9.73 -26.51 -4.42
C ASP A 216 -9.06 -27.18 -3.22
N SER A 217 -9.87 -27.62 -2.25
CA SER A 217 -9.44 -28.40 -1.08
C SER A 217 -8.18 -27.86 -0.35
N LEU A 218 -7.94 -26.53 -0.37
CA LEU A 218 -6.71 -25.89 0.13
C LEU A 218 -6.28 -26.41 1.50
N GLU A 219 -7.21 -26.44 2.45
CA GLU A 219 -7.01 -26.97 3.80
C GLU A 219 -6.41 -28.39 3.80
N LYS A 220 -6.91 -29.30 2.96
CA LYS A 220 -6.39 -30.68 2.84
C LYS A 220 -5.01 -30.70 2.19
N LYS A 221 -4.82 -29.97 1.08
CA LYS A 221 -3.53 -29.90 0.37
C LYS A 221 -2.42 -29.35 1.28
N MET A 222 -2.71 -28.26 2.01
CA MET A 222 -1.77 -27.62 2.93
C MET A 222 -1.56 -28.45 4.22
N THR A 223 -2.58 -29.15 4.73
CA THR A 223 -2.42 -30.11 5.83
C THR A 223 -1.51 -31.28 5.42
N ASN A 224 -1.65 -31.81 4.21
CA ASN A 224 -0.77 -32.84 3.66
C ASN A 224 0.68 -32.33 3.55
N LEU A 225 0.89 -31.10 3.06
CA LEU A 225 2.19 -30.45 3.01
C LEU A 225 2.82 -30.31 4.41
N LEU A 226 2.04 -29.91 5.41
CA LEU A 226 2.49 -29.81 6.81
C LEU A 226 2.86 -31.18 7.40
N LEU A 227 2.12 -32.24 7.08
CA LEU A 227 2.44 -33.61 7.48
C LEU A 227 3.74 -34.10 6.81
N PHE A 228 3.97 -33.76 5.55
CA PHE A 228 5.22 -34.03 4.84
C PHE A 228 6.41 -33.28 5.46
N TYR A 229 6.25 -32.00 5.80
CA TYR A 229 7.26 -31.22 6.51
C TYR A 229 7.55 -31.76 7.91
N LYS A 230 6.56 -32.29 8.63
CA LYS A 230 6.75 -32.88 9.96
C LYS A 230 7.33 -34.30 9.95
N LYS A 231 7.08 -35.11 8.91
CA LYS A 231 7.48 -36.54 8.89
C LYS A 231 8.61 -36.87 7.92
N ALA A 232 8.58 -36.34 6.70
CA ALA A 232 9.52 -36.71 5.64
C ALA A 232 10.76 -35.81 5.59
N MET A 233 10.57 -34.48 5.66
CA MET A 233 11.69 -33.52 5.59
C MET A 233 12.81 -33.75 6.62
N PRO A 234 12.55 -34.13 7.89
CA PRO A 234 13.61 -34.45 8.85
C PRO A 234 14.43 -35.70 8.49
N GLN A 235 13.91 -36.60 7.66
CA GLN A 235 14.59 -37.84 7.24
C GLN A 235 15.36 -37.66 5.94
N VAL A 236 14.86 -36.82 5.02
CA VAL A 236 15.40 -36.67 3.66
C VAL A 236 16.19 -35.38 3.42
N GLY A 237 16.03 -34.36 4.27
CA GLY A 237 16.69 -33.06 4.15
C GLY A 237 16.10 -32.12 3.08
N TRP A 238 16.36 -30.82 3.24
CA TRP A 238 15.72 -29.75 2.45
C TRP A 238 16.16 -29.67 0.98
N ASP A 239 17.38 -30.09 0.65
CA ASP A 239 17.93 -29.98 -0.72
C ASP A 239 17.70 -31.24 -1.60
N THR A 240 17.01 -32.27 -1.09
CA THR A 240 16.79 -33.54 -1.80
C THR A 240 15.74 -33.45 -2.90
N TYR A 241 14.72 -32.59 -2.75
CA TYR A 241 13.65 -32.44 -3.74
C TYR A 241 13.76 -31.11 -4.50
N ARG A 242 13.43 -31.16 -5.80
CA ARG A 242 13.29 -30.00 -6.69
C ARG A 242 11.85 -29.50 -6.70
N THR A 243 10.90 -30.42 -6.72
CA THR A 243 9.47 -30.14 -6.86
C THR A 243 8.67 -31.00 -5.89
N ILE A 244 7.68 -30.42 -5.20
CA ILE A 244 6.73 -31.12 -4.32
C ILE A 244 5.34 -30.88 -4.88
N ASN A 245 4.71 -31.88 -5.48
CA ASN A 245 3.38 -31.76 -6.06
C ASN A 245 2.32 -32.23 -5.05
N ILE A 246 1.46 -31.30 -4.62
CA ILE A 246 0.32 -31.49 -3.71
C ILE A 246 -1.03 -31.24 -4.40
N LYS A 247 -1.07 -31.19 -5.74
CA LYS A 247 -2.29 -31.03 -6.56
C LYS A 247 -3.32 -32.13 -6.30
N TYR A 248 -2.87 -33.31 -5.88
CA TYR A 248 -3.71 -34.47 -5.58
C TYR A 248 -4.03 -34.57 -4.08
N THR A 249 -5.31 -34.58 -3.72
CA THR A 249 -5.76 -34.55 -2.31
C THR A 249 -5.29 -35.73 -1.44
N ASN A 250 -4.92 -36.86 -2.06
CA ASN A 250 -4.60 -38.10 -1.35
C ASN A 250 -3.14 -38.57 -1.52
N GLN A 251 -2.30 -37.84 -2.27
CA GLN A 251 -0.91 -38.23 -2.53
C GLN A 251 0.00 -37.01 -2.74
N ILE A 252 1.25 -37.11 -2.31
CA ILE A 252 2.29 -36.10 -2.56
C ILE A 252 3.31 -36.74 -3.48
N VAL A 253 3.60 -36.10 -4.61
CA VAL A 253 4.55 -36.60 -5.61
C VAL A 253 5.76 -35.66 -5.66
N CYS A 254 6.92 -36.16 -5.22
CA CYS A 254 8.14 -35.35 -5.14
C CYS A 254 9.14 -35.71 -6.24
N GLU A 255 9.58 -34.70 -6.97
CA GLU A 255 10.67 -34.80 -7.95
C GLU A 255 12.00 -34.65 -7.21
N ARG A 256 12.82 -35.73 -7.16
CA ARG A 256 14.15 -35.69 -6.56
C ARG A 256 15.10 -34.87 -7.44
N ARG A 257 15.93 -34.02 -6.83
CA ARG A 257 16.96 -33.27 -7.54
C ARG A 257 18.06 -34.22 -8.06
N ASP A 258 18.58 -33.95 -9.25
CA ASP A 258 19.65 -34.76 -9.82
C ASP A 258 20.93 -34.72 -8.97
N SER A 259 21.54 -35.89 -8.80
CA SER A 259 22.81 -36.05 -8.06
C SER A 259 23.96 -35.28 -8.71
N THR A 260 23.91 -35.06 -10.02
CA THR A 260 24.88 -34.26 -10.77
C THR A 260 24.81 -32.77 -10.42
N GLU A 261 23.62 -32.23 -10.17
CA GLU A 261 23.41 -30.84 -9.72
C GLU A 261 23.93 -30.65 -8.29
N LEU A 262 23.61 -31.60 -7.40
CA LEU A 262 24.11 -31.62 -6.01
C LEU A 262 25.65 -31.69 -5.99
N ALA A 263 26.25 -32.53 -6.84
CA ALA A 263 27.71 -32.62 -6.98
C ALA A 263 28.36 -31.37 -7.59
N LYS A 264 27.70 -30.65 -8.51
CA LYS A 264 28.16 -29.33 -8.98
C LYS A 264 28.15 -28.32 -7.83
N LYS A 265 27.05 -28.22 -7.08
CA LYS A 265 26.88 -27.27 -5.97
C LYS A 265 27.95 -27.47 -4.88
N ALA A 266 28.28 -28.72 -4.58
CA ALA A 266 29.38 -29.08 -3.68
C ALA A 266 30.77 -28.70 -4.22
N LYS A 267 31.00 -28.77 -5.54
CA LYS A 267 32.27 -28.35 -6.19
C LYS A 267 32.42 -26.84 -6.35
N THR A 268 31.32 -26.08 -6.38
CA THR A 268 31.36 -24.61 -6.43
C THR A 268 31.68 -23.95 -5.08
N ILE A 269 31.54 -24.67 -3.97
CA ILE A 269 32.13 -24.24 -2.69
C ILE A 269 33.63 -24.54 -2.78
N SER A 270 34.44 -23.49 -2.97
CA SER A 270 35.90 -23.64 -3.00
C SER A 270 36.40 -24.21 -1.68
N ALA A 271 37.47 -25.01 -1.72
CA ALA A 271 38.17 -25.44 -0.52
C ALA A 271 38.59 -24.25 0.36
N ALA A 272 38.87 -23.08 -0.25
CA ALA A 272 39.15 -21.84 0.45
C ALA A 272 37.96 -21.32 1.28
N ASP A 273 36.73 -21.50 0.81
CA ASP A 273 35.53 -21.03 1.51
C ASP A 273 35.10 -22.02 2.60
N SER A 274 35.25 -23.33 2.37
CA SER A 274 35.15 -24.34 3.44
C SER A 274 36.14 -24.07 4.58
N LEU A 275 37.39 -23.73 4.26
CA LEU A 275 38.42 -23.35 5.25
C LEU A 275 38.11 -22.03 5.95
N ARG A 276 37.48 -21.06 5.28
CA ARG A 276 36.99 -19.81 5.92
C ARG A 276 35.86 -20.09 6.91
N ILE A 277 34.88 -20.92 6.54
CA ILE A 277 33.76 -21.30 7.40
C ILE A 277 34.26 -22.11 8.60
N GLN A 278 35.21 -23.04 8.41
CA GLN A 278 35.83 -23.75 9.53
C GLN A 278 36.60 -22.79 10.45
N ARG A 279 37.38 -21.84 9.91
CA ARG A 279 38.06 -20.83 10.73
C ARG A 279 37.09 -19.98 11.56
N SER A 280 36.03 -19.43 10.97
CA SER A 280 35.10 -18.59 11.74
C SER A 280 34.33 -19.37 12.83
N VAL A 281 34.03 -20.65 12.60
CA VAL A 281 33.46 -21.54 13.63
C VAL A 281 34.48 -21.85 14.74
N THR A 282 35.73 -22.16 14.38
CA THR A 282 36.81 -22.40 15.36
C THR A 282 37.15 -21.15 16.16
N ASP A 283 37.25 -19.98 15.54
CA ASP A 283 37.47 -18.70 16.21
C ASP A 283 36.32 -18.36 17.18
N SER A 284 35.09 -18.69 16.82
CA SER A 284 33.92 -18.55 17.69
C SER A 284 33.99 -19.48 18.92
N LEU A 285 34.38 -20.74 18.73
CA LEU A 285 34.59 -21.73 19.80
C LEU A 285 35.77 -21.37 20.72
N ILE A 286 36.87 -20.87 20.16
CA ILE A 286 38.01 -20.35 20.93
C ILE A 286 37.56 -19.11 21.72
N ARG A 287 36.78 -18.21 21.12
CA ARG A 287 36.28 -17.03 21.81
C ARG A 287 35.31 -17.38 22.95
N SER A 288 34.43 -18.37 22.79
CA SER A 288 33.52 -18.79 23.86
C SER A 288 34.25 -19.50 25.01
N THR A 289 35.26 -20.32 24.72
CA THR A 289 36.07 -20.98 25.77
C THR A 289 37.00 -20.00 26.49
N ILE A 290 37.54 -18.98 25.81
CA ILE A 290 38.27 -17.87 26.45
C ILE A 290 37.36 -17.06 27.38
N VAL A 291 36.13 -16.73 26.96
CA VAL A 291 35.17 -16.02 27.83
C VAL A 291 34.83 -16.85 29.07
N ALA A 292 34.50 -18.13 28.91
CA ALA A 292 34.22 -19.02 30.05
C ALA A 292 35.42 -19.11 31.02
N ALA A 293 36.66 -19.18 30.51
CA ALA A 293 37.89 -19.21 31.31
C ALA A 293 38.30 -17.83 31.89
N MET A 294 37.57 -16.76 31.59
CA MET A 294 37.70 -15.45 32.24
C MET A 294 36.67 -15.26 33.36
N ASP A 295 35.47 -15.83 33.22
CA ASP A 295 34.43 -15.82 34.25
C ASP A 295 34.75 -16.75 35.44
N ASP A 296 35.49 -17.86 35.21
CA ASP A 296 35.80 -18.89 36.20
C ASP A 296 37.02 -18.56 37.10
N ARG A 297 37.23 -17.29 37.44
CA ARG A 297 38.35 -16.79 38.27
C ARG A 297 37.85 -16.14 39.58
N PRO A 298 38.26 -16.64 40.76
CA PRO A 298 37.90 -16.00 42.04
C PRO A 298 38.79 -14.79 42.39
N GLU A 299 38.16 -13.76 42.96
CA GLU A 299 38.81 -12.68 43.75
C GLU A 299 39.06 -13.19 45.19
N ALA A 300 40.04 -12.75 46.01
CA ALA A 300 41.14 -11.76 45.90
C ALA A 300 42.42 -12.36 46.57
N ASP A 301 43.46 -11.70 47.11
CA ASP A 301 43.82 -10.31 47.41
C ASP A 301 45.39 -10.17 47.48
N GLU A 302 45.93 -8.99 47.77
CA GLU A 302 47.37 -8.71 47.91
C GLU A 302 47.97 -9.10 49.29
N PRO A 303 49.32 -9.08 49.43
CA PRO A 303 49.88 -7.90 50.11
C PRO A 303 51.21 -7.32 49.55
N LYS A 304 51.28 -5.98 49.67
CA LYS A 304 52.40 -5.01 49.66
C LYS A 304 53.72 -5.48 50.33
N LYS A 305 54.91 -4.89 50.08
CA LYS A 305 55.42 -3.88 49.09
C LYS A 305 56.93 -3.65 49.37
N THR A 306 57.76 -3.43 48.34
CA THR A 306 59.13 -2.88 48.54
C THR A 306 59.56 -1.93 47.42
N GLU A 307 60.27 -0.86 47.78
CA GLU A 307 60.82 0.19 46.90
C GLU A 307 62.36 0.22 47.03
N VAL A 308 63.15 0.82 46.13
CA VAL A 308 62.88 1.77 45.02
C VAL A 308 63.54 1.23 43.70
N ARG A 309 63.70 1.90 42.55
CA ARG A 309 63.75 3.33 42.17
C ARG A 309 63.34 3.53 40.70
N LYS A 310 62.66 4.64 40.38
CA LYS A 310 62.29 5.03 39.00
C LYS A 310 63.45 5.76 38.30
N VAL A 311 63.79 5.36 37.07
CA VAL A 311 64.64 6.13 36.13
C VAL A 311 63.92 6.22 34.79
N GLU A 312 63.49 7.43 34.42
CA GLU A 312 62.98 7.76 33.08
C GLU A 312 64.08 8.46 32.26
N PRO A 313 64.44 7.95 31.08
CA PRO A 313 64.98 8.75 30.00
C PRO A 313 63.83 9.42 29.23
N LYS A 314 63.98 10.72 28.95
CA LYS A 314 62.95 11.54 28.30
C LYS A 314 62.74 11.17 26.82
N LYS A 315 61.46 11.03 26.49
CA LYS A 315 60.81 11.51 25.25
C LYS A 315 61.58 12.57 24.45
N VAL A 316 61.81 12.27 23.17
CA VAL A 316 62.25 13.12 22.04
C VAL A 316 61.59 12.50 20.80
N VAL A 317 60.98 13.17 19.79
CA VAL A 317 60.54 14.56 19.49
C VAL A 317 59.46 14.39 18.40
N GLU A 318 58.30 15.08 18.27
CA GLU A 318 57.46 15.98 19.09
C GLU A 318 55.97 15.80 18.60
N LYS A 319 54.86 16.05 19.32
CA LYS A 319 54.25 17.32 19.84
C LYS A 319 53.81 18.24 18.68
N LYS A 320 52.59 18.81 18.62
CA LYS A 320 51.39 18.93 19.51
C LYS A 320 50.14 19.26 18.61
N THR A 321 48.89 19.50 19.05
CA THR A 321 48.31 19.82 20.38
C THR A 321 46.83 19.41 20.47
N GLU A 322 46.48 18.64 21.50
CA GLU A 322 45.25 18.83 22.31
C GLU A 322 45.56 19.86 23.44
N PRO A 323 44.63 20.37 24.29
CA PRO A 323 43.27 19.87 24.59
C PRO A 323 42.17 20.97 24.86
N LYS A 324 41.02 20.50 25.38
CA LYS A 324 40.24 20.99 26.56
C LYS A 324 38.81 21.54 26.35
N LYS A 325 38.00 21.33 27.40
CA LYS A 325 36.53 21.49 27.49
C LYS A 325 36.16 22.24 28.78
N ALA A 326 35.42 23.35 28.66
CA ALA A 326 34.50 23.90 29.68
C ALA A 326 33.75 25.15 29.11
N GLU A 327 32.53 25.40 29.58
CA GLU A 327 31.69 26.59 29.33
C GLU A 327 31.94 27.66 30.45
N PRO A 328 31.33 28.88 30.49
CA PRO A 328 30.23 29.41 29.65
C PRO A 328 30.28 30.92 29.21
N LYS A 329 29.38 31.25 28.26
CA LYS A 329 28.65 32.53 28.03
C LYS A 329 29.37 33.89 27.84
N LYS A 330 28.83 34.60 26.82
CA LYS A 330 28.55 36.06 26.65
C LYS A 330 29.48 36.96 25.80
N THR A 331 28.82 38.02 25.29
CA THR A 331 29.31 39.26 24.64
C THR A 331 29.96 39.23 23.25
N THR A 332 29.15 39.64 22.27
CA THR A 332 29.47 40.38 21.02
C THR A 332 30.00 41.82 21.32
N PRO A 333 30.33 42.74 20.38
CA PRO A 333 30.04 42.80 18.91
C PRO A 333 31.17 43.38 17.98
N VAL A 334 30.80 43.81 16.76
CA VAL A 334 31.48 44.76 15.83
C VAL A 334 32.47 44.15 14.79
N LYS A 335 32.06 43.95 13.51
CA LYS A 335 32.28 44.75 12.25
C LYS A 335 33.76 44.75 11.73
N THR A 336 34.08 44.93 10.43
CA THR A 336 33.40 45.65 9.32
C THR A 336 33.85 45.15 7.92
N ALA A 337 33.09 45.51 6.85
CA ALA A 337 33.51 45.66 5.43
C ALA A 337 33.97 44.40 4.66
N SER A 338 33.18 43.81 3.73
CA SER A 338 32.89 44.20 2.32
C SER A 338 33.89 43.61 1.31
N THR A 339 33.51 43.09 0.13
CA THR A 339 32.52 43.60 -0.85
C THR A 339 31.64 42.51 -1.53
N LYS A 340 30.66 42.97 -2.33
CA LYS A 340 29.80 42.21 -3.28
C LYS A 340 30.10 42.73 -4.73
N PRO A 341 29.27 42.43 -5.77
CA PRO A 341 29.08 41.16 -6.48
C PRO A 341 29.35 41.32 -8.00
N VAL A 342 29.02 40.33 -8.84
CA VAL A 342 28.86 40.49 -10.30
C VAL A 342 27.54 39.87 -10.77
N VAL A 343 26.84 40.56 -11.69
CA VAL A 343 25.57 40.13 -12.33
C VAL A 343 25.55 40.64 -13.77
N THR A 344 25.33 39.73 -14.74
CA THR A 344 24.87 39.99 -16.13
C THR A 344 24.28 38.68 -16.66
N SER A 345 23.05 38.51 -17.17
CA SER A 345 22.09 39.32 -17.98
C SER A 345 22.12 38.96 -19.47
N ALA A 346 20.94 38.63 -20.01
CA ALA A 346 20.65 38.08 -21.34
C ALA A 346 21.05 38.93 -22.56
N THR A 347 20.86 38.39 -23.79
CA THR A 347 19.99 38.93 -24.89
C THR A 347 20.09 38.08 -26.18
N LYS A 348 19.12 38.19 -27.12
CA LYS A 348 19.03 37.51 -28.43
C LYS A 348 18.84 38.50 -29.60
N PRO A 349 19.61 38.38 -30.69
CA PRO A 349 19.28 38.89 -32.04
C PRO A 349 19.17 37.74 -33.09
N LYS A 350 19.40 37.99 -34.39
CA LYS A 350 18.31 38.18 -35.38
C LYS A 350 18.69 37.66 -36.80
N ASP A 351 17.66 37.49 -37.64
CA ASP A 351 17.59 37.11 -39.06
C ASP A 351 18.69 37.61 -40.03
N THR A 352 19.14 36.76 -40.99
CA THR A 352 19.10 37.02 -42.45
C THR A 352 19.36 35.81 -43.40
N LYS A 353 18.35 35.50 -44.23
CA LYS A 353 18.29 35.06 -45.66
C LYS A 353 19.42 34.27 -46.42
N SER A 354 18.91 33.47 -47.39
CA SER A 354 19.52 32.97 -48.67
C SER A 354 20.37 31.66 -48.64
N ALA A 355 20.29 30.73 -49.61
CA ALA A 355 19.31 30.53 -50.71
C ALA A 355 19.26 29.08 -51.27
N ASP A 356 18.02 28.58 -51.48
CA ASP A 356 17.46 27.77 -52.59
C ASP A 356 18.26 26.69 -53.37
N LYS A 357 17.79 25.42 -53.32
CA LYS A 357 17.54 24.59 -54.53
C LYS A 357 16.60 23.37 -54.34
N LYS A 358 15.44 23.39 -55.02
CA LYS A 358 14.61 22.28 -55.56
C LYS A 358 14.18 21.04 -54.71
N GLU A 359 12.86 20.95 -54.47
CA GLU A 359 11.88 19.93 -54.98
C GLU A 359 12.15 18.39 -54.89
N LYS A 360 11.18 17.48 -54.61
CA LYS A 360 9.76 17.53 -54.15
C LYS A 360 9.26 16.09 -53.70
N PRO A 361 7.99 15.78 -53.36
CA PRO A 361 7.65 15.44 -51.97
C PRO A 361 6.94 14.07 -51.72
N LYS A 362 6.92 13.64 -50.45
CA LYS A 362 5.92 12.78 -49.75
C LYS A 362 6.37 12.60 -48.28
N GLN A 363 5.52 12.48 -47.25
CA GLN A 363 4.08 12.77 -47.12
C GLN A 363 3.78 12.93 -45.61
N THR A 364 3.25 14.07 -45.15
CA THR A 364 3.00 14.32 -43.71
C THR A 364 1.54 14.04 -43.35
N VAL A 365 1.29 13.23 -42.32
CA VAL A 365 -0.08 12.91 -41.86
C VAL A 365 -0.53 13.92 -40.81
N THR A 366 -1.38 14.87 -41.22
CA THR A 366 -2.07 15.78 -40.29
C THR A 366 -3.23 15.06 -39.61
N THR A 367 -3.33 15.20 -38.29
CA THR A 367 -4.46 14.68 -37.49
C THR A 367 -5.74 15.46 -37.77
N LEU A 368 -6.76 14.79 -38.33
CA LEU A 368 -8.11 15.32 -38.51
C LEU A 368 -9.02 14.96 -37.31
N PRO A 369 -9.88 15.88 -36.82
CA PRO A 369 -10.90 15.55 -35.83
C PRO A 369 -11.95 14.58 -36.40
N LYS A 370 -12.37 13.62 -35.58
CA LYS A 370 -13.42 12.66 -35.94
C LYS A 370 -14.80 13.34 -35.84
N PRO A 371 -15.67 13.30 -36.86
CA PRO A 371 -16.97 13.96 -36.80
C PRO A 371 -17.88 13.28 -35.77
N ALA A 372 -18.68 14.07 -35.06
CA ALA A 372 -19.69 13.54 -34.15
C ALA A 372 -20.80 12.80 -34.92
N LYS A 373 -21.29 11.68 -34.38
CA LYS A 373 -22.45 10.95 -34.93
C LYS A 373 -23.66 11.88 -34.99
N SER A 374 -24.40 11.84 -36.10
CA SER A 374 -25.66 12.59 -36.23
C SER A 374 -26.70 12.08 -35.23
N ALA A 375 -27.53 12.97 -34.69
CA ALA A 375 -28.63 12.60 -33.79
C ALA A 375 -29.60 11.58 -34.41
N ALA A 376 -29.74 11.56 -35.75
CA ALA A 376 -30.53 10.56 -36.47
C ALA A 376 -29.90 9.16 -36.44
N GLN A 377 -28.57 9.05 -36.35
CA GLN A 377 -27.86 7.78 -36.21
C GLN A 377 -28.01 7.24 -34.79
N LEU A 378 -27.82 8.08 -33.77
CA LEU A 378 -28.06 7.70 -32.37
C LEU A 378 -29.49 7.21 -32.12
N LYS A 379 -30.52 7.86 -32.68
CA LYS A 379 -31.90 7.39 -32.56
C LYS A 379 -32.11 5.99 -33.14
N LYS A 380 -31.55 5.69 -34.32
CA LYS A 380 -31.61 4.34 -34.91
C LYS A 380 -30.84 3.29 -34.10
N GLU A 381 -29.71 3.67 -33.50
CA GLU A 381 -28.88 2.80 -32.66
C GLU A 381 -29.55 2.45 -31.32
N ILE A 382 -30.35 3.37 -30.77
CA ILE A 382 -31.21 3.14 -29.60
C ILE A 382 -32.40 2.24 -29.97
N GLU A 383 -33.11 2.56 -31.05
CA GLU A 383 -34.28 1.78 -31.50
C GLU A 383 -33.92 0.32 -31.85
N ALA A 384 -32.72 0.09 -32.38
CA ALA A 384 -32.17 -1.25 -32.60
C ALA A 384 -31.99 -2.02 -31.28
N ARG A 385 -31.35 -1.40 -30.27
CA ARG A 385 -31.17 -2.03 -28.95
C ARG A 385 -32.48 -2.33 -28.24
N GLU A 386 -33.48 -1.45 -28.33
CA GLU A 386 -34.80 -1.75 -27.76
C GLU A 386 -35.47 -2.98 -28.40
N LYS A 387 -35.24 -3.22 -29.69
CA LYS A 387 -35.72 -4.40 -30.40
C LYS A 387 -34.96 -5.66 -29.99
N GLU A 388 -33.64 -5.58 -29.79
CA GLU A 388 -32.84 -6.69 -29.24
C GLU A 388 -33.27 -7.04 -27.81
N ILE A 389 -33.45 -6.05 -26.92
CA ILE A 389 -33.90 -6.27 -25.55
C ILE A 389 -35.28 -6.96 -25.52
N LYS A 390 -36.25 -6.47 -26.31
CA LYS A 390 -37.58 -7.11 -26.41
C LYS A 390 -37.54 -8.53 -27.00
N ALA A 391 -36.58 -8.83 -27.88
CA ALA A 391 -36.36 -10.18 -28.37
C ALA A 391 -35.79 -11.12 -27.28
N LEU A 392 -34.83 -10.64 -26.49
CA LEU A 392 -34.26 -11.38 -25.36
C LEU A 392 -35.27 -11.61 -24.23
N GLU A 393 -36.07 -10.60 -23.86
CA GLU A 393 -37.18 -10.76 -22.91
C GLU A 393 -38.20 -11.81 -23.36
N LYS A 394 -38.50 -11.85 -24.68
CA LYS A 394 -39.39 -12.86 -25.25
C LYS A 394 -38.78 -14.25 -25.18
N GLN A 395 -37.51 -14.43 -25.54
CA GLN A 395 -36.80 -15.71 -25.41
C GLN A 395 -36.77 -16.18 -23.96
N TYR A 396 -36.48 -15.29 -23.00
CA TYR A 396 -36.44 -15.63 -21.57
C TYR A 396 -37.79 -16.12 -21.07
N LYS A 397 -38.90 -15.45 -21.45
CA LYS A 397 -40.26 -15.90 -21.12
C LYS A 397 -40.65 -17.24 -21.78
N THR A 398 -40.06 -17.57 -22.94
CA THR A 398 -40.22 -18.89 -23.59
C THR A 398 -39.31 -19.98 -22.99
N GLN A 399 -38.46 -19.65 -22.00
CA GLN A 399 -37.69 -20.63 -21.21
C GLN A 399 -38.20 -20.78 -19.75
N GLN A 400 -39.25 -20.05 -19.36
CA GLN A 400 -39.87 -20.11 -18.03
C GLN A 400 -41.28 -20.74 -18.02
N ASN A 401 -41.79 -21.11 -19.20
CA ASN A 401 -43.02 -21.87 -19.43
C ASN A 401 -42.69 -23.16 -20.19
#